data_AF-A0AAU0FAQ1-F1
#
_entry.id   AF-A0AAU0FAQ1-F1
#
_cell.length_a   1.000
_cell.length_b   1.000
_cell.length_c   1.000
_cell.angle_alpha   90.00
_cell.angle_beta   90.00
_cell.angle_gamma   90.00
#
_symmetry.space_group_name_H-M   'P 1'
#
loop_
_entity.id
_entity.type
_entity.pdbx_description
1 polymer ?
#
loop_
_entity_poly.entity_id
_entity_poly.type
_entity_poly.pdbx_seq_one_letter_code
_entity_poly.pdbx_strand_id
1 'polypeptide(L)' 'MNWGAEKGKVYKNIIGELKIVSERAYCPSCQGVIQQFNEMFPNVNIILIDGVK' A
#
# COMPACT_ATOMS: atom_id res chain seq x y z
N MET A 1 -3.67 -13.32 16.21
CA MET A 1 -2.69 -12.39 15.59
C MET A 1 -3.33 -11.01 15.57
N ASN A 2 -2.67 -10.00 16.14
CA ASN A 2 -3.16 -8.63 16.16
C ASN A 2 -2.28 -7.79 15.24
N TRP A 3 -2.60 -7.79 13.94
CA TRP A 3 -1.95 -6.96 12.94
C TRP A 3 -2.57 -5.57 13.10
N GLY A 4 -1.83 -4.59 13.62
CA GLY A 4 -2.38 -3.37 14.24
C GLY A 4 -3.41 -2.54 13.45
N ALA A 5 -3.61 -2.79 12.14
CA ALA A 5 -4.63 -2.12 11.33
C ALA A 5 -5.91 -2.99 11.18
N GLU A 6 -7.04 -2.44 11.60
CA GLU A 6 -8.37 -3.06 11.47
C GLU A 6 -9.07 -2.68 10.16
N LYS A 7 -9.79 -3.64 9.57
CA LYS A 7 -10.59 -3.47 8.33
C LYS A 7 -11.63 -2.36 8.50
N GLY A 8 -11.72 -1.47 7.50
CA GLY A 8 -12.72 -0.41 7.44
C GLY A 8 -12.37 0.84 8.26
N LYS A 9 -11.24 0.85 8.99
CA LYS A 9 -10.71 2.07 9.63
C LYS A 9 -9.82 2.86 8.67
N VAL A 10 -9.86 4.18 8.80
CA VAL A 10 -9.00 5.13 8.06
C VAL A 10 -8.08 5.83 9.05
N TYR A 11 -6.78 5.79 8.79
CA TYR A 11 -5.71 6.25 9.67
C TYR A 11 -5.06 7.54 9.13
N LYS A 12 -5.76 8.67 9.29
CA LYS A 12 -5.29 9.98 8.78
C LYS A 12 -4.04 10.49 9.51
N ASN A 13 -3.79 10.06 10.74
CA ASN A 13 -2.66 10.55 11.52
C ASN A 13 -1.34 9.85 11.15
N ILE A 14 -1.40 8.78 10.36
CA ILE A 14 -0.22 8.06 9.89
C ILE A 14 0.23 8.71 8.60
N ILE A 15 1.46 9.23 8.63
CA ILE A 15 2.12 9.91 7.52
C ILE A 15 3.44 9.20 7.24
N GLY A 16 3.87 9.20 5.99
CA GLY A 16 5.14 8.62 5.62
C GLY A 16 5.22 8.30 4.14
N GLU A 17 6.31 7.64 3.76
CA GLU A 17 6.53 7.17 2.40
C GLU A 17 6.88 5.68 2.42
N LEU A 18 6.23 4.91 1.57
CA LEU A 18 6.47 3.48 1.38
C LEU A 18 6.84 3.22 -0.07
N LYS A 19 8.08 2.78 -0.29
CA LYS A 19 8.55 2.39 -1.62
C LYS A 19 8.53 0.87 -1.74
N ILE A 20 7.75 0.36 -2.68
CA ILE A 20 7.67 -1.07 -2.99
C ILE A 20 8.31 -1.29 -4.37
N VAL A 21 9.31 -2.16 -4.41
CA VAL A 21 10.06 -2.47 -5.63
C VAL A 21 9.90 -3.96 -5.93
N SER A 22 9.57 -4.29 -7.17
CA SER A 22 9.36 -5.66 -7.63
C SER A 22 10.02 -5.91 -8.98
N GLU A 23 10.72 -7.04 -9.11
CA GLU A 23 11.28 -7.50 -10.39
C GLU A 23 10.18 -7.88 -11.40
N ARG A 24 8.98 -8.17 -10.92
CA ARG A 24 7.82 -8.56 -11.73
C ARG A 24 6.75 -7.46 -11.71
N ALA A 25 6.05 -7.31 -12.83
CA ALA A 25 4.87 -6.45 -12.94
C ALA A 25 3.84 -6.79 -11.85
N TYR A 26 3.25 -5.76 -11.24
CA TYR A 26 2.21 -5.98 -10.24
C TYR A 26 0.98 -6.59 -10.91
N CYS A 27 0.45 -7.64 -10.28
CA CYS A 27 -0.76 -8.30 -10.73
C CYS A 27 -2.02 -7.45 -10.48
N PRO A 28 -3.12 -7.63 -11.22
CA PRO A 28 -4.35 -6.86 -10.98
C PRO A 28 -4.88 -6.98 -9.54
N SER A 29 -4.75 -8.16 -8.91
CA SER A 29 -5.11 -8.33 -7.50
C SER A 29 -4.19 -7.57 -6.54
N CYS A 30 -2.91 -7.42 -6.90
CA CYS A 30 -1.94 -6.62 -6.18
C CYS A 30 -2.36 -5.14 -6.18
N GLN A 31 -2.83 -4.62 -7.32
CA GLN A 31 -3.34 -3.26 -7.44
C GLN A 31 -4.55 -3.00 -6.52
N GLY A 32 -5.47 -3.97 -6.42
CA GLY A 32 -6.63 -3.87 -5.53
C GLY A 32 -6.27 -3.77 -4.05
N VAL A 33 -5.21 -4.46 -3.62
CA VAL A 33 -4.70 -4.35 -2.24
C VAL A 33 -4.05 -2.99 -1.99
N ILE A 34 -3.26 -2.49 -2.95
CA ILE A 34 -2.64 -1.18 -2.85
C ILE A 34 -3.69 -0.06 -2.79
N GLN A 35 -4.75 -0.17 -3.59
CA GLN A 35 -5.86 0.79 -3.54
C GLN A 35 -6.52 0.81 -2.15
N GLN A 36 -6.84 -0.37 -1.60
CA GLN A 36 -7.42 -0.46 -0.25
C GLN A 36 -6.49 0.13 0.81
N PHE A 37 -5.18 -0.07 0.68
CA PHE A 37 -4.21 0.55 1.56
C PHE A 37 -4.23 2.08 1.44
N ASN A 38 -4.22 2.65 0.23
CA ASN A 38 -4.27 4.09 0.02
C ASN A 38 -5.54 4.72 0.60
N GLU A 39 -6.67 4.03 0.51
CA GLU A 39 -7.93 4.46 1.13
C GLU A 39 -7.85 4.43 2.67
N MET A 40 -7.18 3.43 3.24
CA MET A 40 -7.00 3.29 4.69
C MET A 40 -5.92 4.22 5.25
N PHE A 41 -4.89 4.57 4.49
CA PHE A 41 -3.74 5.39 4.92
C PHE A 41 -3.52 6.55 3.95
N PRO A 42 -4.44 7.53 3.90
CA PRO A 42 -4.48 8.54 2.84
C PRO A 42 -3.27 9.49 2.83
N ASN A 43 -2.53 9.56 3.94
CA ASN A 43 -1.37 10.43 4.09
C ASN A 43 -0.04 9.66 3.99
N VAL A 44 -0.08 8.39 3.61
CA VAL A 44 1.11 7.60 3.28
C VAL A 44 1.29 7.63 1.77
N ASN A 45 2.42 8.17 1.31
CA ASN A 45 2.78 8.16 -0.11
C ASN A 45 3.32 6.78 -0.48
N ILE A 46 2.72 6.11 -1.46
CA ILE A 46 3.22 4.81 -1.95
C ILE A 46 3.86 4.98 -3.32
N ILE A 47 5.13 4.61 -3.41
CA ILE A 47 5.88 4.58 -4.66
C ILE A 47 6.03 3.12 -5.09
N LEU A 48 5.41 2.77 -6.20
CA LEU A 48 5.52 1.44 -6.79
C LEU A 48 6.51 1.48 -7.95
N ILE A 49 7.47 0.56 -7.94
CA ILE A 49 8.39 0.35 -9.05
C ILE A 49 8.34 -1.12 -9.41
N ASP A 50 7.83 -1.45 -10.60
CA ASP A 50 7.83 -2.80 -11.12
C ASP A 50 8.69 -2.95 -12.38
N GLY A 51 9.02 -4.21 -12.71
CA GLY A 51 9.81 -4.56 -13.89
C GLY A 51 11.27 -4.10 -13.80
N VAL A 52 11.80 -3.92 -12.58
CA VAL A 52 13.23 -3.68 -12.40
C VAL A 52 14.02 -4.92 -12.82
N LYS A 53 15.03 -4.70 -13.65
CA LYS A 53 15.99 -5.68 -14.16
C LYS A 53 17.38 -5.39 -13.63
#